data_AF-A0A518RBY4-F1
#
_entry.id   AF-A0A518RBY4-F1
#
_cell.length_a   1.000
_cell.length_b   1.000
_cell.length_c   1.000
_cell.angle_alpha   90.00
_cell.angle_beta   90.00
_cell.angle_gamma   90.00
#
_symmetry.space_group_name_H-M   'P 1'
#
loop_
_entity.id
_entity.type
_entity.pdbx_description
1 polymer ?
#
loop_
_entity_poly.entity_id
_entity_poly.type
_entity_poly.pdbx_seq_one_letter_code
_entity_poly.pdbx_strand_id
1 'polypeptide(L)'
;MNARRILTVSVSALVLGAPLLGAPSLIGGLAVANGKVETVDARKAAKEAKAAQKALKSGNAQKAVTHAEAAVTFDPRNSEYRKLLGETYLFAGRFVSAAQALNEALSLDPANGRTALNLALAQIANGEWATARQTLDVHAASIPASDRGLAIALAGDPGSAVALLMEAARQPGADSKTRQNLALSLALAGQWQQARAVAGIDLSPDQLDGRIMQWASFARPQNAYDQVAALLGVTPVADTGQPTRLALAQSMSTAVAAQRVADPVDSYMPRATPVETVDAVATPSGDVAMTDAVAGPAITVPSGQQIVFAPRKEIVQAIPTRAVRTEVASASVGATAPLKVETEARSFAKGSWYVQLGAYDRIGVARDAWGRAIKRTPTLASLTPASASVSTRAGRFQRLSVGGLARADADALCREIRGDGGRCFVRSGAGDKPTGWAQRTR
;
A
#
# COMPACT_ATOMS: atom_id res chain seq x y z
N MET A 1 11.73 54.90 -33.23
CA MET A 1 12.35 55.96 -32.38
C MET A 1 12.32 55.44 -30.95
N ASN A 2 13.39 54.78 -30.52
CA ASN A 2 14.47 55.32 -29.64
C ASN A 2 13.99 55.33 -28.17
N ALA A 3 14.63 54.71 -27.18
CA ALA A 3 16.03 54.30 -26.95
C ALA A 3 16.07 53.17 -25.88
N ARG A 4 16.83 52.08 -26.04
CA ARG A 4 18.25 51.83 -25.64
C ARG A 4 18.54 52.04 -24.13
N ARG A 5 18.86 50.94 -23.42
CA ARG A 5 20.18 50.51 -22.85
C ARG A 5 20.58 51.29 -21.57
N ILE A 6 21.04 50.68 -20.46
CA ILE A 6 22.44 50.31 -20.09
C ILE A 6 22.32 49.82 -18.60
N LEU A 7 22.63 48.60 -18.16
CA LEU A 7 23.92 47.96 -17.83
C LEU A 7 24.84 48.72 -16.84
N THR A 8 24.90 48.31 -15.57
CA THR A 8 26.10 48.50 -14.74
C THR A 8 26.41 47.26 -13.90
N VAL A 9 27.65 46.84 -14.05
CA VAL A 9 28.37 45.75 -13.40
C VAL A 9 29.07 46.33 -12.16
N SER A 10 29.04 45.62 -11.04
CA SER A 10 29.94 45.90 -9.90
C SER A 10 30.97 44.79 -9.80
N VAL A 11 32.17 45.08 -10.33
CA VAL A 11 33.42 44.37 -10.08
C VAL A 11 33.99 44.90 -8.76
N SER A 12 34.36 44.01 -7.84
CA SER A 12 35.27 44.34 -6.73
C SER A 12 36.51 43.44 -6.80
N ALA A 13 37.62 44.12 -7.08
CA ALA A 13 39.02 43.84 -6.78
C ALA A 13 39.23 43.21 -5.39
N LEU A 14 40.32 42.55 -4.98
CA LEU A 14 41.65 42.16 -5.50
C LEU A 14 42.41 41.64 -4.25
N VAL A 15 43.11 40.50 -4.31
CA VAL A 15 44.41 40.32 -3.61
C VAL A 15 45.20 39.25 -4.36
N LEU A 16 46.34 39.68 -4.91
CA LEU A 16 47.43 38.85 -5.39
C LEU A 16 48.23 38.29 -4.22
N GLY A 17 48.55 37.00 -4.26
CA GLY A 17 49.51 36.36 -3.35
C GLY A 17 49.94 35.00 -3.88
N ALA A 18 51.04 34.97 -4.63
CA ALA A 18 51.82 33.75 -4.86
C ALA A 18 52.76 33.53 -3.66
N PRO A 19 53.16 32.28 -3.35
CA PRO A 19 54.43 31.81 -3.93
C PRO A 19 54.55 30.31 -4.26
N LEU A 20 55.43 30.04 -5.24
CA LEU A 20 56.46 29.00 -5.36
C LEU A 20 56.15 27.49 -5.13
N LEU A 21 56.21 26.77 -6.26
CA LEU A 21 56.85 25.47 -6.55
C LEU A 21 57.33 24.57 -5.39
N GLY A 22 56.77 23.34 -5.34
CA GLY A 22 57.30 22.16 -4.65
C GLY A 22 56.77 20.88 -5.30
N ALA A 23 57.65 19.90 -5.50
CA ALA A 23 57.56 18.69 -6.33
C ALA A 23 56.43 17.66 -6.02
N PRO A 24 56.19 16.64 -6.88
CA PRO A 24 54.97 15.84 -6.88
C PRO A 24 55.07 14.62 -5.96
N SER A 25 54.08 14.43 -5.10
CA SER A 25 53.86 13.17 -4.37
C SER A 25 52.67 12.44 -4.98
N LEU A 26 52.96 11.28 -5.54
CA LEU A 26 52.01 10.28 -6.02
C LEU A 26 51.10 9.84 -4.87
N ILE A 27 49.85 10.30 -4.88
CA ILE A 27 48.73 9.62 -4.23
C ILE A 27 47.73 9.37 -5.35
N GLY A 28 47.45 8.08 -5.59
CA GLY A 28 46.52 7.62 -6.60
C GLY A 28 45.17 8.30 -6.46
N GLY A 29 44.94 9.30 -7.32
CA GLY A 29 43.64 9.88 -7.50
C GLY A 29 42.72 8.82 -8.06
N LEU A 30 41.78 8.36 -7.23
CA LEU A 30 40.53 7.81 -7.70
C LEU A 30 40.03 8.72 -8.82
N ALA A 31 39.98 8.20 -10.04
CA ALA A 31 39.26 8.82 -11.13
C ALA A 31 37.78 8.83 -10.73
N VAL A 32 37.37 9.86 -9.98
CA VAL A 32 35.97 10.23 -9.91
C VAL A 32 35.63 10.64 -11.32
N ALA A 33 35.03 9.73 -12.06
CA ALA A 33 34.35 10.05 -13.30
C ALA A 33 33.39 11.19 -12.95
N ASN A 34 33.75 12.42 -13.33
CA ASN A 34 32.84 13.55 -13.36
C ASN A 34 31.72 13.15 -14.32
N GLY A 35 30.70 12.46 -13.80
CA GLY A 35 29.43 12.32 -14.47
C GLY A 35 29.03 13.73 -14.83
N LYS A 36 28.88 13.98 -16.15
CA LYS A 36 28.35 15.25 -16.65
C LYS A 36 27.19 15.62 -15.74
N VAL A 37 27.36 16.71 -14.98
CA VAL A 37 26.27 17.29 -14.20
C VAL A 37 25.16 17.49 -15.22
N GLU A 38 24.09 16.72 -15.08
CA GLU A 38 22.96 16.73 -16.00
C GLU A 38 22.42 18.15 -15.94
N THR A 39 22.76 18.96 -16.95
CA THR A 39 22.45 20.39 -16.94
C THR A 39 20.94 20.50 -17.03
N VAL A 40 20.33 20.92 -15.92
CA VAL A 40 18.88 21.15 -15.84
C VAL A 40 18.46 22.05 -17.01
N ASP A 41 17.64 21.51 -17.90
CA ASP A 41 17.09 22.26 -19.03
C ASP A 41 15.65 22.66 -18.72
N ALA A 42 15.51 23.65 -17.84
CA ALA A 42 14.22 24.09 -17.31
C ALA A 42 13.21 24.47 -18.43
N ARG A 43 13.69 24.98 -19.57
CA ARG A 43 12.81 25.34 -20.70
C ARG A 43 12.27 24.10 -21.40
N LYS A 44 13.12 23.09 -21.66
CA LYS A 44 12.66 21.81 -22.21
C LYS A 44 11.75 21.09 -21.22
N ALA A 45 12.12 21.04 -19.94
CA ALA A 45 11.30 20.43 -18.89
C ALA A 45 9.88 21.05 -18.84
N ALA A 46 9.78 22.38 -18.83
CA ALA A 46 8.50 23.07 -18.84
C ALA A 46 7.67 22.81 -20.12
N LYS A 47 8.33 22.71 -21.28
CA LYS A 47 7.67 22.37 -22.55
C LYS A 47 7.07 20.96 -22.51
N GLU A 48 7.85 19.98 -22.05
CA GLU A 48 7.40 18.59 -21.93
C GLU A 48 6.30 18.46 -20.88
N ALA A 49 6.40 19.13 -19.74
CA ALA A 49 5.35 19.15 -18.72
C ALA A 49 4.02 19.71 -19.27
N LYS A 50 4.08 20.79 -20.07
CA LYS A 50 2.88 21.36 -20.73
C LYS A 50 2.29 20.39 -21.76
N ALA A 51 3.13 19.66 -22.50
CA ALA A 51 2.69 18.65 -23.45
C ALA A 51 2.01 17.46 -22.73
N ALA A 52 2.56 17.01 -21.59
CA ALA A 52 1.96 15.97 -20.76
C ALA A 52 0.58 16.39 -20.24
N GLN A 53 0.45 17.61 -19.69
CA GLN A 53 -0.84 18.15 -19.24
C GLN A 53 -1.87 18.24 -20.38
N LYS A 54 -1.45 18.63 -21.59
CA LYS A 54 -2.34 18.65 -22.76
C LYS A 54 -2.78 17.23 -23.14
N ALA A 55 -1.89 16.26 -23.10
CA ALA A 55 -2.19 14.86 -23.40
C ALA A 55 -3.17 14.26 -22.37
N LEU A 56 -3.01 14.55 -21.07
CA LEU A 56 -3.97 14.18 -20.03
C LEU A 56 -5.37 14.73 -20.31
N LYS A 57 -5.48 16.03 -20.62
CA LYS A 57 -6.76 16.66 -20.97
C LYS A 57 -7.39 16.05 -22.23
N SER A 58 -6.57 15.51 -23.13
CA SER A 58 -7.02 14.87 -24.37
C SER A 58 -7.30 13.37 -24.20
N GLY A 59 -7.19 12.83 -22.98
CA GLY A 59 -7.38 11.42 -22.68
C GLY A 59 -6.29 10.49 -23.20
N ASN A 60 -5.16 11.02 -23.69
CA ASN A 60 -4.08 10.22 -24.26
C ASN A 60 -3.04 9.88 -23.19
N ALA A 61 -3.30 8.81 -22.43
CA ALA A 61 -2.45 8.37 -21.32
C ALA A 61 -1.01 8.07 -21.77
N GLN A 62 -0.82 7.38 -22.89
CA GLN A 62 0.52 7.00 -23.34
C GLN A 62 1.39 8.20 -23.71
N LYS A 63 0.84 9.16 -24.47
CA LYS A 63 1.57 10.39 -24.79
C LYS A 63 1.86 11.23 -23.54
N ALA A 64 0.91 11.27 -22.60
CA ALA A 64 1.11 11.95 -21.35
C ALA A 64 2.31 11.36 -20.59
N VAL A 65 2.39 10.03 -20.48
CA VAL A 65 3.50 9.33 -19.80
C VAL A 65 4.82 9.72 -20.45
N THR A 66 4.94 9.61 -21.77
CA THR A 66 6.18 9.94 -22.50
C THR A 66 6.65 11.37 -22.23
N HIS A 67 5.73 12.34 -22.29
CA HIS A 67 6.08 13.74 -22.03
C HIS A 67 6.40 14.00 -20.55
N ALA A 68 5.72 13.35 -19.61
CA ALA A 68 5.99 13.52 -18.18
C ALA A 68 7.35 12.92 -17.79
N GLU A 69 7.70 11.75 -18.31
CA GLU A 69 9.02 11.12 -18.12
C GLU A 69 10.14 12.02 -18.68
N ALA A 70 9.92 12.63 -19.84
CA ALA A 70 10.86 13.58 -20.44
C ALA A 70 11.03 14.85 -19.57
N ALA A 71 9.94 15.38 -19.01
CA ALA A 71 10.00 16.54 -18.12
C ALA A 71 10.87 16.26 -16.87
N VAL A 72 10.68 15.10 -16.24
CA VAL A 72 11.50 14.67 -15.08
C VAL A 72 12.95 14.39 -15.49
N THR A 73 13.19 13.90 -16.72
CA THR A 73 14.56 13.73 -17.22
C THR A 73 15.29 15.07 -17.36
N PHE A 74 14.61 16.13 -17.83
CA PHE A 74 15.22 17.46 -18.00
C PHE A 74 15.36 18.25 -16.70
N ASP A 75 14.52 18.01 -15.70
CA ASP A 75 14.61 18.62 -14.37
C ASP A 75 14.20 17.62 -13.26
N PRO A 76 15.15 16.76 -12.81
CA PRO A 76 14.84 15.68 -11.89
C PRO A 76 14.51 16.11 -10.45
N ARG A 77 14.77 17.36 -10.05
CA ARG A 77 14.54 17.81 -8.66
C ARG A 77 13.29 18.68 -8.51
N ASN A 78 12.49 18.76 -9.56
CA ASN A 78 11.25 19.50 -9.55
C ASN A 78 10.10 18.64 -9.01
N SER A 79 9.61 18.98 -7.80
CA SER A 79 8.49 18.26 -7.17
C SER A 79 7.23 18.25 -8.04
N GLU A 80 6.97 19.35 -8.76
CA GLU A 80 5.78 19.50 -9.61
C GLU A 80 5.84 18.58 -10.83
N TYR A 81 7.02 18.38 -11.42
CA TYR A 81 7.18 17.44 -12.55
C TYR A 81 7.10 15.99 -12.09
N ARG A 82 7.64 15.64 -10.91
CA ARG A 82 7.47 14.30 -10.34
C ARG A 82 6.02 14.02 -9.95
N LYS A 83 5.31 15.02 -9.39
CA LYS A 83 3.88 14.93 -9.13
C LYS A 83 3.10 14.69 -10.42
N LEU A 84 3.36 15.48 -11.47
CA LEU A 84 2.73 15.33 -12.78
C LEU A 84 2.98 13.94 -13.37
N LEU A 85 4.20 13.41 -13.23
CA LEU A 85 4.54 12.05 -13.65
C LEU A 85 3.69 11.01 -12.88
N GLY A 86 3.60 11.14 -11.56
CA GLY A 86 2.77 10.29 -10.73
C GLY A 86 1.28 10.32 -11.07
N GLU A 87 0.71 11.51 -11.27
CA GLU A 87 -0.67 11.71 -11.74
C GLU A 87 -0.90 11.09 -13.11
N THR A 88 0.10 11.19 -13.97
CA THR A 88 0.04 10.61 -15.32
C THR A 88 0.08 9.09 -15.30
N TYR A 89 0.86 8.49 -14.41
CA TYR A 89 0.86 7.05 -14.20
C TYR A 89 -0.47 6.55 -13.61
N LEU A 90 -1.07 7.28 -12.67
CA LEU A 90 -2.43 6.98 -12.19
C LEU A 90 -3.43 6.98 -13.35
N PHE A 91 -3.38 8.00 -14.20
CA PHE A 91 -4.24 8.11 -15.39
C PHE A 91 -4.00 6.97 -16.40
N ALA A 92 -2.77 6.48 -16.49
CA ALA A 92 -2.41 5.33 -17.32
C ALA A 92 -2.70 3.95 -16.68
N GLY A 93 -3.26 3.92 -15.46
CA GLY A 93 -3.50 2.67 -14.72
C GLY A 93 -2.24 1.96 -14.24
N ARG A 94 -1.10 2.64 -14.23
CA ARG A 94 0.23 2.15 -13.81
C ARG A 94 0.48 2.49 -12.34
N PHE A 95 -0.18 1.77 -11.44
CA PHE A 95 -0.24 2.13 -10.01
C PHE A 95 1.10 1.97 -9.26
N VAL A 96 1.97 1.05 -9.68
CA VAL A 96 3.30 0.87 -9.06
C VAL A 96 4.21 2.07 -9.38
N SER A 97 4.29 2.46 -10.65
CA SER A 97 5.04 3.64 -11.11
C SER A 97 4.49 4.92 -10.50
N ALA A 98 3.16 5.03 -10.40
CA ALA A 98 2.51 6.15 -9.75
C ALA A 98 2.95 6.31 -8.30
N ALA A 99 2.91 5.22 -7.51
CA ALA A 99 3.31 5.25 -6.11
C ALA A 99 4.77 5.70 -5.95
N GLN A 100 5.68 5.21 -6.79
CA GLN A 100 7.10 5.60 -6.75
C GLN A 100 7.29 7.09 -7.07
N ALA A 101 6.72 7.59 -8.18
CA ALA A 101 6.87 8.98 -8.59
C ALA A 101 6.22 9.98 -7.60
N LEU A 102 5.08 9.61 -7.01
CA LEU A 102 4.39 10.44 -6.01
C LEU A 102 5.14 10.47 -4.67
N ASN A 103 5.73 9.33 -4.27
CA ASN A 103 6.58 9.28 -3.09
C ASN A 103 7.84 10.16 -3.26
N GLU A 104 8.45 10.14 -4.44
CA GLU A 104 9.55 11.04 -4.77
C GLU A 104 9.11 12.51 -4.78
N ALA A 105 7.94 12.82 -5.33
CA ALA A 105 7.39 14.17 -5.31
C ALA A 105 7.19 14.68 -3.86
N LEU A 106 6.67 13.84 -2.95
CA LEU A 106 6.53 14.18 -1.54
C LEU A 106 7.86 14.28 -0.80
N SER A 107 8.90 13.56 -1.23
CA SER A 107 10.25 13.74 -0.66
C SER A 107 10.84 15.12 -0.97
N LEU A 108 10.39 15.75 -2.06
CA LEU A 108 10.80 17.09 -2.48
C LEU A 108 9.86 18.19 -1.94
N ASP A 109 8.56 17.91 -1.82
CA ASP A 109 7.54 18.79 -1.25
C ASP A 109 6.60 18.02 -0.30
N PRO A 110 6.97 17.88 0.99
CA PRO A 110 6.19 17.09 1.95
C PRO A 110 4.82 17.70 2.32
N ALA A 111 4.60 18.99 2.03
CA ALA A 111 3.38 19.69 2.40
C ALA A 111 2.22 19.46 1.41
N ASN A 112 2.51 18.83 0.26
CA ASN A 112 1.54 18.69 -0.83
C ASN A 112 0.46 17.63 -0.54
N GLY A 113 -0.64 18.05 0.07
CA GLY A 113 -1.77 17.17 0.40
C GLY A 113 -2.38 16.47 -0.81
N ARG A 114 -2.39 17.10 -2.00
CA ARG A 114 -2.89 16.46 -3.22
C ARG A 114 -1.99 15.31 -3.65
N THR A 115 -0.67 15.49 -3.62
CA THR A 115 0.30 14.42 -3.90
C THR A 115 0.18 13.30 -2.89
N ALA A 116 0.01 13.62 -1.60
CA ALA A 116 -0.19 12.62 -0.53
C ALA A 116 -1.46 11.79 -0.72
N LEU A 117 -2.58 12.42 -1.10
CA LEU A 117 -3.81 11.72 -1.42
C LEU A 117 -3.63 10.79 -2.64
N ASN A 118 -3.02 11.29 -3.71
CA ASN A 118 -2.76 10.49 -4.91
C ASN A 118 -1.83 9.30 -4.60
N LEU A 119 -0.82 9.48 -3.74
CA LEU A 119 0.07 8.40 -3.30
C LEU A 119 -0.73 7.33 -2.55
N ALA A 120 -1.58 7.74 -1.60
CA ALA A 120 -2.43 6.81 -0.88
C ALA A 120 -3.36 6.02 -1.82
N LEU A 121 -3.93 6.65 -2.85
CA LEU A 121 -4.75 5.97 -3.86
C LEU A 121 -3.92 4.95 -4.67
N ALA A 122 -2.69 5.29 -5.06
CA ALA A 122 -1.79 4.36 -5.74
C ALA A 122 -1.45 3.16 -4.85
N GLN A 123 -1.15 3.40 -3.58
CA GLN A 123 -0.88 2.35 -2.58
C GLN A 123 -2.10 1.45 -2.36
N ILE A 124 -3.30 2.00 -2.26
CA ILE A 124 -4.56 1.22 -2.17
C ILE A 124 -4.71 0.32 -3.39
N ALA A 125 -4.47 0.86 -4.59
CA ALA A 125 -4.57 0.10 -5.82
C ALA A 125 -3.55 -1.06 -5.90
N ASN A 126 -2.38 -0.88 -5.30
CA ASN A 126 -1.36 -1.92 -5.17
C ASN A 126 -1.64 -2.92 -4.03
N GLY A 127 -2.72 -2.73 -3.25
CA GLY A 127 -3.06 -3.58 -2.09
C GLY A 127 -2.29 -3.23 -0.80
N GLU A 128 -1.55 -2.13 -0.79
CA GLU A 128 -0.74 -1.67 0.34
C GLU A 128 -1.57 -0.85 1.34
N TRP A 129 -2.68 -1.43 1.82
CA TRP A 129 -3.67 -0.72 2.64
C TRP A 129 -3.12 -0.14 3.95
N ALA A 130 -2.15 -0.83 4.58
CA ALA A 130 -1.51 -0.33 5.79
C ALA A 130 -0.64 0.91 5.51
N THR A 131 0.17 0.85 4.44
CA THR A 131 1.00 1.96 3.98
C THR A 131 0.14 3.17 3.59
N ALA A 132 -0.94 2.93 2.84
CA ALA A 132 -1.90 3.98 2.48
C ALA A 132 -2.48 4.70 3.69
N ARG A 133 -2.92 3.92 4.70
CA ARG A 133 -3.46 4.50 5.95
C ARG A 133 -2.41 5.31 6.71
N GLN A 134 -1.15 4.86 6.74
CA GLN A 134 -0.05 5.62 7.32
C GLN A 134 0.18 6.94 6.57
N THR A 135 0.25 6.92 5.24
CA THR A 135 0.38 8.13 4.42
C THR A 135 -0.76 9.10 4.68
N LEU A 136 -2.01 8.61 4.75
CA LEU A 136 -3.18 9.43 5.08
C LEU A 136 -3.13 10.02 6.49
N ASP A 137 -2.54 9.32 7.47
CA ASP A 137 -2.38 9.81 8.84
C ASP A 137 -1.28 10.87 8.93
N VAL A 138 -0.12 10.64 8.31
CA VAL A 138 1.02 11.59 8.28
C VAL A 138 0.62 12.91 7.64
N HIS A 139 -0.17 12.87 6.57
CA HIS A 139 -0.61 14.06 5.84
C HIS A 139 -2.04 14.50 6.20
N ALA A 140 -2.54 14.12 7.37
CA ALA A 140 -3.93 14.39 7.78
C ALA A 140 -4.28 15.90 7.78
N ALA A 141 -3.32 16.77 8.07
CA ALA A 141 -3.53 18.22 8.11
C ALA A 141 -3.56 18.87 6.71
N SER A 142 -2.98 18.25 5.68
CA SER A 142 -2.90 18.81 4.32
C SER A 142 -3.93 18.20 3.37
N ILE A 143 -4.45 17.00 3.67
CA ILE A 143 -5.49 16.36 2.87
C ILE A 143 -6.88 16.81 3.36
N PRO A 144 -7.77 17.34 2.50
CA PRO A 144 -9.13 17.68 2.88
C PRO A 144 -9.86 16.52 3.55
N ALA A 145 -10.55 16.77 4.66
CA ALA A 145 -11.18 15.72 5.47
C ALA A 145 -12.15 14.83 4.67
N SER A 146 -12.88 15.42 3.72
CA SER A 146 -13.79 14.71 2.82
C SER A 146 -13.08 13.69 1.92
N ASP A 147 -11.95 14.08 1.33
CA ASP A 147 -11.16 13.19 0.46
C ASP A 147 -10.39 12.15 1.27
N ARG A 148 -9.83 12.57 2.40
CA ARG A 148 -9.13 11.67 3.34
C ARG A 148 -10.07 10.59 3.87
N GLY A 149 -11.30 10.95 4.23
CA GLY A 149 -12.29 10.00 4.73
C GLY A 149 -12.60 8.92 3.71
N LEU A 150 -12.86 9.29 2.45
CA LEU A 150 -13.10 8.31 1.39
C LEU A 150 -11.87 7.42 1.18
N ALA A 151 -10.66 7.99 1.12
CA ALA A 151 -9.44 7.21 0.96
C ALA A 151 -9.20 6.22 2.11
N ILE A 152 -9.54 6.58 3.37
CA ILE A 152 -9.49 5.66 4.51
C ILE A 152 -10.47 4.48 4.33
N ALA A 153 -11.67 4.74 3.80
CA ALA A 153 -12.65 3.69 3.53
C ALA A 153 -12.14 2.69 2.49
N LEU A 154 -11.55 3.21 1.40
CA LEU A 154 -10.95 2.41 0.33
C LEU A 154 -9.70 1.64 0.80
N ALA A 155 -8.97 2.18 1.79
CA ALA A 155 -7.86 1.50 2.44
C ALA A 155 -8.31 0.44 3.48
N GLY A 156 -9.56 -0.01 3.42
CA GLY A 156 -10.08 -1.11 4.23
C GLY A 156 -10.44 -0.73 5.67
N ASP A 157 -10.66 0.56 5.96
CA ASP A 157 -11.12 1.05 7.27
C ASP A 157 -12.35 1.97 7.15
N PRO A 158 -13.46 1.47 6.57
CA PRO A 158 -14.70 2.25 6.41
C PRO A 158 -15.30 2.70 7.76
N GLY A 159 -14.94 2.07 8.89
CA GLY A 159 -15.36 2.52 10.22
C GLY A 159 -14.79 3.86 10.63
N SER A 160 -13.47 4.02 10.58
CA SER A 160 -12.84 5.31 10.87
C SER A 160 -13.19 6.36 9.82
N ALA A 161 -13.37 5.97 8.56
CA ALA A 161 -13.85 6.85 7.51
C ALA A 161 -15.22 7.46 7.84
N VAL A 162 -16.20 6.63 8.24
CA VAL A 162 -17.54 7.10 8.63
C VAL A 162 -17.45 8.09 9.79
N ALA A 163 -16.65 7.82 10.83
CA ALA A 163 -16.49 8.74 11.95
C ALA A 163 -15.93 10.11 11.51
N LEU A 164 -14.89 10.11 10.67
CA LEU A 164 -14.31 11.35 10.13
C LEU A 164 -15.30 12.11 9.23
N LEU A 165 -16.00 11.40 8.35
CA LEU A 165 -16.91 11.99 7.38
C LEU A 165 -18.22 12.47 8.01
N MET A 166 -18.69 11.84 9.09
CA MET A 166 -19.82 12.34 9.87
C MET A 166 -19.49 13.70 10.50
N GLU A 167 -18.27 13.87 11.00
CA GLU A 167 -17.81 15.16 11.52
C GLU A 167 -17.68 16.17 10.40
N ALA A 168 -17.00 15.82 9.30
CA ALA A 168 -16.84 16.69 8.15
C ALA A 168 -18.19 17.13 7.54
N ALA A 169 -19.20 16.25 7.50
CA ALA A 169 -20.52 16.55 6.97
C ALA A 169 -21.36 17.49 7.85
N ARG A 170 -20.98 17.70 9.12
CA ARG A 170 -21.62 18.65 10.04
C ARG A 170 -21.00 20.04 10.01
N GLN A 171 -19.80 20.17 9.44
CA GLN A 171 -19.09 21.44 9.42
C GLN A 171 -19.81 22.46 8.50
N PRO A 172 -19.79 23.75 8.86
CA PRO A 172 -20.27 24.82 7.97
C PRO A 172 -19.56 24.75 6.62
N GLY A 173 -20.32 24.71 5.53
CA GLY A 173 -19.77 24.56 4.17
C GLY A 173 -19.62 23.12 3.67
N ALA A 174 -20.11 22.12 4.41
CA ALA A 174 -20.19 20.74 3.93
C ALA A 174 -21.06 20.64 2.65
N ASP A 175 -20.42 20.27 1.56
CA ASP A 175 -21.02 20.14 0.24
C ASP A 175 -21.62 18.74 -0.01
N SER A 176 -22.31 18.59 -1.15
CA SER A 176 -22.85 17.31 -1.58
C SER A 176 -21.76 16.25 -1.70
N LYS A 177 -20.56 16.59 -2.19
CA LYS A 177 -19.42 15.68 -2.27
C LYS A 177 -19.12 15.03 -0.92
N THR A 178 -19.08 15.80 0.16
CA THR A 178 -18.81 15.29 1.50
C THR A 178 -19.89 14.35 2.00
N ARG A 179 -21.17 14.67 1.75
CA ARG A 179 -22.29 13.77 2.07
C ARG A 179 -22.29 12.49 1.24
N GLN A 180 -21.97 12.57 -0.05
CA GLN A 180 -21.87 11.41 -0.93
C GLN A 180 -20.68 10.52 -0.54
N ASN A 181 -19.54 11.10 -0.15
CA ASN A 181 -18.39 10.35 0.38
C ASN A 181 -18.75 9.64 1.69
N LEU A 182 -19.51 10.29 2.58
CA LEU A 182 -20.05 9.67 3.80
C LEU A 182 -20.97 8.49 3.46
N ALA A 183 -21.92 8.70 2.55
CA ALA A 183 -22.87 7.68 2.14
C ALA A 183 -22.18 6.46 1.50
N LEU A 184 -21.19 6.68 0.63
CA LEU A 184 -20.36 5.59 0.09
C LEU A 184 -19.56 4.88 1.18
N SER A 185 -18.97 5.61 2.13
CA SER A 185 -18.24 5.01 3.24
C SER A 185 -19.13 4.18 4.17
N LEU A 186 -20.39 4.61 4.38
CA LEU A 186 -21.42 3.84 5.07
C LEU A 186 -21.75 2.55 4.30
N ALA A 187 -21.88 2.62 2.98
CA ALA A 187 -22.11 1.44 2.13
C ALA A 187 -20.94 0.44 2.21
N LEU A 188 -19.70 0.92 2.15
CA LEU A 188 -18.49 0.11 2.35
C LEU A 188 -18.41 -0.51 3.75
N ALA A 189 -18.95 0.17 4.77
CA ALA A 189 -19.10 -0.36 6.12
C ALA A 189 -20.27 -1.37 6.26
N GLY A 190 -21.02 -1.65 5.20
CA GLY A 190 -22.22 -2.49 5.21
C GLY A 190 -23.47 -1.84 5.82
N GLN A 191 -23.44 -0.53 6.10
CA GLN A 191 -24.52 0.23 6.72
C GLN A 191 -25.49 0.79 5.65
N TRP A 192 -26.09 -0.10 4.86
CA TRP A 192 -26.87 0.24 3.66
C TRP A 192 -28.07 1.17 3.91
N GLN A 193 -28.77 0.99 5.03
CA GLN A 193 -29.90 1.86 5.38
C GLN A 193 -29.45 3.31 5.62
N GLN A 194 -28.35 3.49 6.37
CA GLN A 194 -27.79 4.82 6.63
C GLN A 194 -27.18 5.42 5.35
N ALA A 195 -26.50 4.60 4.55
CA ALA A 195 -25.97 5.03 3.26
C ALA A 195 -27.06 5.60 2.35
N ARG A 196 -28.20 4.89 2.22
CA ARG A 196 -29.35 5.34 1.43
C ARG A 196 -29.95 6.63 1.98
N ALA A 197 -30.11 6.73 3.30
CA ALA A 197 -30.64 7.93 3.94
C ALA A 197 -29.78 9.18 3.68
N VAL A 198 -28.45 9.07 3.81
CA VAL A 198 -27.54 10.18 3.53
C VAL A 198 -27.49 10.51 2.03
N ALA A 199 -27.43 9.50 1.16
CA ALA A 199 -27.40 9.72 -0.28
C ALA A 199 -28.67 10.41 -0.80
N GLY A 200 -29.84 10.07 -0.25
CA GLY A 200 -31.14 10.65 -0.60
C GLY A 200 -31.32 12.11 -0.20
N ILE A 201 -30.36 12.71 0.54
CA ILE A 201 -30.36 14.16 0.80
C ILE A 201 -30.11 14.94 -0.50
N ASP A 202 -29.25 14.42 -1.37
CA ASP A 202 -28.84 15.12 -2.61
C ASP A 202 -29.38 14.46 -3.89
N LEU A 203 -30.01 13.28 -3.78
CA LEU A 203 -30.48 12.50 -4.92
C LEU A 203 -31.99 12.33 -4.88
N SER A 204 -32.62 12.43 -6.04
CA SER A 204 -34.03 12.08 -6.20
C SER A 204 -34.24 10.56 -6.04
N PRO A 205 -35.47 10.11 -5.68
CA PRO A 205 -35.74 8.69 -5.45
C PRO A 205 -35.41 7.79 -6.65
N ASP A 206 -35.61 8.26 -7.88
CA ASP A 206 -35.29 7.54 -9.12
C ASP A 206 -33.78 7.35 -9.33
N GLN A 207 -32.96 8.31 -8.89
CA GLN A 207 -31.49 8.24 -8.98
C GLN A 207 -30.88 7.43 -7.84
N LEU A 208 -31.52 7.45 -6.66
CA LEU A 208 -31.01 6.84 -5.44
C LEU A 208 -30.87 5.33 -5.56
N ASP A 209 -31.86 4.64 -6.13
CA ASP A 209 -31.83 3.18 -6.25
C ASP A 209 -30.71 2.72 -7.17
N GLY A 210 -30.53 3.39 -8.31
CA GLY A 210 -29.40 3.16 -9.21
C GLY A 210 -28.05 3.42 -8.54
N ARG A 211 -27.95 4.49 -7.75
CA ARG A 211 -26.73 4.81 -6.99
C ARG A 211 -26.39 3.73 -5.97
N ILE A 212 -27.38 3.24 -5.20
CA ILE A 212 -27.16 2.19 -4.21
C ILE A 212 -26.72 0.88 -4.88
N MET A 213 -27.30 0.53 -6.03
CA MET A 213 -26.87 -0.64 -6.81
C MET A 213 -25.43 -0.51 -7.32
N GLN A 214 -25.03 0.67 -7.82
CA GLN A 214 -23.64 0.95 -8.21
C GLN A 214 -22.67 0.81 -7.02
N TRP A 215 -23.05 1.28 -5.84
CA TRP A 215 -22.23 1.11 -4.64
C TRP A 215 -22.18 -0.34 -4.15
N ALA A 216 -23.26 -1.11 -4.34
CA ALA A 216 -23.27 -2.54 -4.03
C ALA A 216 -22.28 -3.33 -4.88
N SER A 217 -22.15 -3.02 -6.17
CA SER A 217 -21.10 -3.61 -7.01
C SER A 217 -19.72 -3.09 -6.63
N PHE A 218 -19.58 -1.78 -6.38
CA PHE A 218 -18.31 -1.17 -6.01
C PHE A 218 -17.75 -1.71 -4.68
N ALA A 219 -18.61 -2.07 -3.72
CA ALA A 219 -18.21 -2.62 -2.43
C ALA A 219 -17.68 -4.07 -2.49
N ARG A 220 -17.67 -4.71 -3.67
CA ARG A 220 -17.24 -6.09 -3.89
C ARG A 220 -16.14 -6.19 -4.95
N PRO A 221 -14.95 -5.58 -4.71
CA PRO A 221 -13.84 -5.68 -5.65
C PRO A 221 -13.36 -7.14 -5.79
N GLN A 222 -12.88 -7.50 -6.97
CA GLN A 222 -12.18 -8.75 -7.22
C GLN A 222 -10.66 -8.58 -7.01
N ASN A 223 -10.14 -7.40 -7.33
CA ASN A 223 -8.73 -7.03 -7.18
C ASN A 223 -8.58 -5.75 -6.35
N ALA A 224 -7.40 -5.54 -5.78
CA ALA A 224 -7.10 -4.35 -4.97
C ALA A 224 -7.27 -3.04 -5.74
N TYR A 225 -6.97 -3.03 -7.04
CA TYR A 225 -7.06 -1.84 -7.88
C TYR A 225 -8.48 -1.49 -8.36
N ASP A 226 -9.46 -2.40 -8.28
CA ASP A 226 -10.76 -2.22 -8.93
C ASP A 226 -11.48 -0.95 -8.49
N GLN A 227 -11.48 -0.68 -7.18
CA GLN A 227 -12.17 0.48 -6.62
C GLN A 227 -11.50 1.81 -7.01
N VAL A 228 -10.16 1.84 -6.99
CA VAL A 228 -9.40 3.04 -7.37
C VAL A 228 -9.51 3.27 -8.88
N ALA A 229 -9.43 2.20 -9.68
CA ALA A 229 -9.59 2.24 -11.12
C ALA A 229 -10.98 2.76 -11.53
N ALA A 230 -12.04 2.26 -10.87
CA ALA A 230 -13.41 2.74 -11.08
C ALA A 230 -13.59 4.22 -10.70
N LEU A 231 -12.98 4.66 -9.59
CA LEU A 231 -13.06 6.07 -9.16
C LEU A 231 -12.33 7.01 -10.12
N LEU A 232 -11.19 6.59 -10.66
CA LEU A 232 -10.38 7.37 -11.60
C LEU A 232 -10.84 7.22 -13.06
N GLY A 233 -11.68 6.23 -13.37
CA GLY A 233 -12.10 5.92 -14.74
C GLY A 233 -10.97 5.38 -15.62
N VAL A 234 -10.05 4.61 -15.04
CA VAL A 234 -8.84 4.10 -15.74
C VAL A 234 -8.88 2.59 -15.89
N THR A 235 -8.19 2.08 -16.90
CA THR A 235 -7.97 0.64 -17.06
C THR A 235 -6.63 0.26 -16.42
N PRO A 236 -6.60 -0.64 -15.43
CA PRO A 236 -5.37 -1.12 -14.81
C PRO A 236 -4.42 -1.75 -15.83
N VAL A 237 -3.13 -1.46 -15.70
CA VAL A 237 -2.07 -2.04 -16.54
C VAL A 237 -1.04 -2.71 -15.65
N ALA A 238 -0.60 -3.90 -16.03
CA ALA A 238 0.50 -4.59 -15.35
C ALA A 238 1.77 -3.71 -15.43
N ASP A 239 2.34 -3.40 -14.27
CA ASP A 239 3.39 -2.40 -14.16
C ASP A 239 4.48 -2.87 -13.19
N THR A 240 5.73 -2.85 -13.66
CA THR A 240 6.91 -3.24 -12.86
C THR A 240 7.54 -2.05 -12.14
N GLY A 241 6.97 -0.84 -12.30
CA GLY A 241 7.49 0.40 -11.76
C GLY A 241 8.14 1.29 -12.83
N GLN A 242 8.76 2.37 -12.36
CA GLN A 242 9.34 3.39 -13.23
C GLN A 242 10.51 2.84 -14.07
N PRO A 243 10.75 3.41 -15.27
CA PRO A 243 11.94 3.12 -16.05
C PRO A 243 13.22 3.26 -15.23
N THR A 244 14.15 2.31 -15.38
CA THR A 244 15.41 2.24 -14.60
C THR A 244 16.21 3.53 -14.65
N ARG A 245 16.20 4.26 -15.77
CA ARG A 245 16.88 5.56 -15.90
C ARG A 245 16.37 6.59 -14.89
N LEU A 246 15.05 6.68 -14.68
CA LEU A 246 14.44 7.61 -13.72
C LEU A 246 14.71 7.18 -12.28
N ALA A 247 14.69 5.87 -12.02
CA ALA A 247 15.02 5.29 -10.71
C ALA A 247 16.51 5.46 -10.33
N LEU A 248 17.43 5.37 -11.30
CA LEU A 248 18.88 5.58 -11.06
C LEU A 248 19.22 7.05 -10.83
N ALA A 249 18.54 7.99 -11.50
CA ALA A 249 18.69 9.42 -11.25
C ALA A 249 18.36 9.77 -9.78
N GLN A 250 17.44 9.02 -9.16
CA GLN A 250 17.10 9.15 -7.75
C GLN A 250 18.24 8.62 -6.84
N SER A 251 18.71 7.39 -7.06
CA SER A 251 19.73 6.77 -6.19
C SER A 251 21.05 7.56 -6.17
N MET A 252 21.45 8.09 -7.32
CA MET A 252 22.59 8.99 -7.47
C MET A 252 22.38 10.29 -6.66
N SER A 253 21.17 10.84 -6.66
CA SER A 253 20.83 12.06 -5.92
C SER A 253 20.80 11.85 -4.41
N THR A 254 20.29 10.70 -3.93
CA THR A 254 20.31 10.35 -2.49
C THR A 254 21.72 10.09 -1.99
N ALA A 255 22.57 9.44 -2.80
CA ALA A 255 23.97 9.25 -2.47
C ALA A 255 24.70 10.59 -2.32
N VAL A 256 24.50 11.52 -3.27
CA VAL A 256 25.10 12.87 -3.20
C VAL A 256 24.56 13.68 -2.02
N ALA A 257 23.27 13.56 -1.67
CA ALA A 257 22.71 14.23 -0.50
C ALA A 257 23.27 13.66 0.82
N ALA A 258 23.40 12.33 0.93
CA ALA A 258 24.00 11.67 2.09
C ALA A 258 25.49 12.04 2.23
N GLN A 259 26.23 12.14 1.11
CA GLN A 259 27.63 12.56 1.11
C GLN A 259 27.81 14.01 1.58
N ARG A 260 26.90 14.92 1.19
CA ARG A 260 26.93 16.33 1.64
C ARG A 260 26.55 16.55 3.10
N VAL A 261 25.87 15.58 3.73
CA VAL A 261 25.55 15.62 5.16
C VAL A 261 26.69 15.03 6.00
N ALA A 262 27.59 14.24 5.38
CA ALA A 262 28.72 13.63 6.07
C ALA A 262 29.92 14.59 6.32
N ASP A 263 29.99 15.73 5.63
CA ASP A 263 30.98 16.79 5.89
C ASP A 263 30.27 17.99 6.55
N PRO A 264 30.52 18.38 7.83
CA PRO A 264 31.68 18.12 8.68
C PRO A 264 31.31 17.53 10.07
N VAL A 265 31.77 16.32 10.37
CA VAL A 265 31.81 15.80 11.76
C VAL A 265 33.19 15.29 12.16
N ASP A 266 34.26 15.87 11.60
CA ASP A 266 35.64 15.61 12.06
C ASP A 266 36.15 16.63 13.09
N SER A 267 35.29 17.52 13.60
CA SER A 267 35.70 18.57 14.55
C SER A 267 35.36 18.27 16.02
N TYR A 268 34.91 17.06 16.39
CA TYR A 268 34.55 16.74 17.78
C TYR A 268 34.98 15.33 18.24
N MET A 269 36.20 14.92 17.95
CA MET A 269 36.86 13.88 18.75
C MET A 269 38.20 14.37 19.29
N PRO A 270 38.45 14.28 20.62
CA PRO A 270 39.74 14.60 21.20
C PRO A 270 40.77 13.55 20.76
N ARG A 271 41.95 14.01 20.33
CA ARG A 271 43.11 13.17 20.02
C ARG A 271 43.41 12.23 21.17
N ALA A 272 43.24 10.92 20.96
CA ALA A 272 43.89 9.91 21.78
C ALA A 272 45.36 9.82 21.37
N THR A 273 46.25 9.93 22.36
CA THR A 273 47.69 9.76 22.24
C THR A 273 48.08 8.31 21.90
N PRO A 274 49.26 8.08 21.29
CA PRO A 274 49.67 6.76 20.83
C PRO A 274 50.10 5.87 22.01
N VAL A 275 49.70 4.61 21.98
CA VAL A 275 50.25 3.56 22.85
C VAL A 275 50.90 2.50 21.95
N GLU A 276 52.10 2.12 22.37
CA GLU A 276 53.07 1.28 21.69
C GLU A 276 52.61 -0.15 21.40
N THR A 277 53.29 -0.70 20.42
CA THR A 277 53.26 -2.04 19.83
C THR A 277 53.55 -3.17 20.82
N VAL A 278 52.85 -4.30 20.66
CA VAL A 278 53.36 -5.63 21.01
C VAL A 278 53.11 -6.60 19.86
N ASP A 279 54.17 -7.34 19.56
CA ASP A 279 54.41 -8.16 18.37
C ASP A 279 53.44 -9.33 18.19
N ALA A 280 53.02 -9.56 16.94
CA ALA A 280 52.39 -10.78 16.49
C ALA A 280 53.40 -11.65 15.74
N VAL A 281 53.56 -12.87 16.24
CA VAL A 281 54.47 -13.92 15.80
C VAL A 281 54.21 -14.35 14.35
N ALA A 282 55.31 -14.44 13.60
CA ALA A 282 55.39 -14.96 12.23
C ALA A 282 55.27 -16.49 12.16
N THR A 283 54.66 -16.99 11.09
CA THR A 283 54.99 -18.29 10.47
C THR A 283 54.75 -18.22 8.95
N PRO A 284 55.44 -19.08 8.17
CA PRO A 284 56.06 -18.65 6.91
C PRO A 284 55.27 -19.01 5.64
N SER A 285 55.62 -18.29 4.57
CA SER A 285 55.28 -18.60 3.19
C SER A 285 56.05 -19.82 2.70
N GLY A 286 55.36 -20.73 2.02
CA GLY A 286 55.94 -21.79 1.19
C GLY A 286 55.04 -22.05 -0.01
N ASP A 287 55.54 -21.69 -1.19
CA ASP A 287 54.93 -21.99 -2.50
C ASP A 287 54.93 -23.49 -2.78
N VAL A 288 53.79 -24.07 -3.18
CA VAL A 288 53.77 -25.28 -4.03
C VAL A 288 52.59 -25.24 -5.02
N ALA A 289 52.98 -25.25 -6.28
CA ALA A 289 52.33 -25.66 -7.53
C ALA A 289 50.86 -26.14 -7.53
N MET A 290 50.11 -25.59 -8.50
CA MET A 290 48.96 -26.23 -9.14
C MET A 290 49.30 -27.64 -9.64
N THR A 291 48.61 -28.66 -9.12
CA THR A 291 48.15 -29.83 -9.90
C THR A 291 46.98 -30.48 -9.16
N ASP A 292 46.10 -31.05 -9.98
CA ASP A 292 44.98 -31.95 -9.66
C ASP A 292 43.71 -31.38 -9.04
N ALA A 293 42.72 -31.25 -9.93
CA ALA A 293 41.31 -31.12 -9.63
C ALA A 293 40.80 -32.37 -8.88
N VAL A 294 40.19 -32.15 -7.71
CA VAL A 294 39.27 -33.11 -7.09
C VAL A 294 37.99 -32.40 -6.68
N ALA A 295 36.93 -32.86 -7.34
CA ALA A 295 35.50 -32.60 -7.20
C ALA A 295 34.97 -32.10 -5.84
N GLY A 296 34.34 -30.92 -5.86
CA GLY A 296 33.18 -30.64 -5.02
C GLY A 296 31.91 -31.24 -5.66
N PRO A 297 30.83 -31.52 -4.90
CA PRO A 297 29.65 -32.19 -5.42
C PRO A 297 28.93 -31.25 -6.39
N ALA A 298 29.19 -31.44 -7.68
CA ALA A 298 28.37 -30.90 -8.75
C ALA A 298 27.03 -31.61 -8.72
N ILE A 299 25.95 -30.83 -8.56
CA ILE A 299 24.60 -31.29 -8.89
C ILE A 299 24.62 -31.63 -10.38
N THR A 300 24.71 -32.93 -10.66
CA THR A 300 24.70 -33.46 -12.01
C THR A 300 23.26 -33.52 -12.45
N VAL A 301 22.84 -32.55 -13.26
CA VAL A 301 21.61 -32.68 -14.04
C VAL A 301 21.91 -33.71 -15.13
N PRO A 302 21.16 -34.83 -15.23
CA PRO A 302 21.34 -35.74 -16.34
C PRO A 302 20.88 -35.04 -17.64
N SER A 303 21.83 -34.50 -18.38
CA SER A 303 21.68 -34.08 -19.77
C SER A 303 21.44 -35.34 -20.62
N GLY A 304 20.16 -35.65 -20.84
CA GLY A 304 19.76 -36.80 -21.65
C GLY A 304 18.25 -37.01 -21.80
N GLN A 305 17.41 -36.37 -20.97
CA GLN A 305 15.97 -36.45 -21.16
C GLN A 305 15.48 -35.27 -22.00
N GLN A 306 15.56 -35.42 -23.33
CA GLN A 306 14.65 -34.69 -24.19
C GLN A 306 13.22 -35.06 -23.77
N ILE A 307 12.39 -34.05 -23.52
CA ILE A 307 10.96 -34.24 -23.32
C ILE A 307 10.39 -34.75 -24.65
N VAL A 308 10.28 -36.07 -24.79
CA VAL A 308 9.56 -36.70 -25.89
C VAL A 308 8.09 -36.70 -25.52
N PHE A 309 7.32 -35.83 -26.16
CA PHE A 309 5.87 -35.89 -26.07
C PHE A 309 5.40 -37.18 -26.74
N ALA A 310 4.72 -38.04 -25.98
CA ALA A 310 4.02 -39.19 -26.54
C ALA A 310 3.00 -38.71 -27.60
N PRO A 311 2.77 -39.47 -28.68
CA PRO A 311 1.76 -39.11 -29.67
C PRO A 311 0.41 -38.93 -28.98
N ARG A 312 -0.28 -37.82 -29.29
CA ARG A 312 -1.61 -37.50 -28.74
C ARG A 312 -2.55 -38.67 -29.00
N LYS A 313 -2.91 -39.38 -27.93
CA LYS A 313 -4.00 -40.34 -27.95
C LYS A 313 -5.26 -39.57 -27.57
N GLU A 314 -6.11 -39.33 -28.54
CA GLU A 314 -7.41 -38.70 -28.34
C GLU A 314 -8.26 -39.62 -27.44
N ILE A 315 -8.55 -39.18 -26.22
CA ILE A 315 -9.45 -39.88 -25.31
C ILE A 315 -10.86 -39.39 -25.62
N VAL A 316 -11.56 -40.10 -26.50
CA VAL A 316 -12.99 -39.88 -26.74
C VAL A 316 -13.76 -40.45 -25.56
N GLN A 317 -14.20 -39.58 -24.65
CA GLN A 317 -15.20 -39.95 -23.65
C GLN A 317 -16.53 -40.17 -24.36
N ALA A 318 -17.03 -41.41 -24.38
CA ALA A 318 -18.37 -41.70 -24.82
C ALA A 318 -19.38 -41.02 -23.87
N ILE A 319 -20.12 -40.05 -24.40
CA ILE A 319 -21.27 -39.48 -23.73
C ILE A 319 -22.35 -40.57 -23.70
N PRO A 320 -22.90 -40.94 -22.52
CA PRO A 320 -23.92 -41.97 -22.45
C PRO A 320 -25.15 -41.54 -23.25
N THR A 321 -25.46 -42.32 -24.28
CA THR A 321 -26.69 -42.18 -25.06
C THR A 321 -27.89 -42.56 -24.20
N ARG A 322 -28.78 -41.57 -24.04
CA ARG A 322 -30.23 -41.73 -23.81
C ARG A 322 -30.61 -42.58 -22.60
N ALA A 323 -30.83 -41.88 -21.48
CA ALA A 323 -31.65 -42.42 -20.39
C ALA A 323 -33.04 -42.76 -20.94
N VAL A 324 -33.35 -44.05 -20.99
CA VAL A 324 -34.71 -44.55 -21.18
C VAL A 324 -35.50 -44.06 -19.96
N ARG A 325 -36.49 -43.21 -20.21
CA ARG A 325 -37.43 -42.74 -19.20
C ARG A 325 -38.35 -43.91 -18.87
N THR A 326 -38.00 -44.69 -17.85
CA THR A 326 -38.93 -45.62 -17.23
C THR A 326 -39.97 -44.77 -16.52
N GLU A 327 -41.22 -44.83 -16.96
CA GLU A 327 -42.35 -44.26 -16.22
C GLU A 327 -42.47 -44.98 -14.89
N VAL A 328 -41.89 -44.39 -13.85
CA VAL A 328 -42.20 -44.75 -12.47
C VAL A 328 -43.44 -43.94 -12.10
N ALA A 329 -44.53 -44.65 -11.84
CA ALA A 329 -45.77 -44.08 -11.35
C ALA A 329 -45.47 -43.19 -10.12
N SER A 330 -45.83 -41.91 -10.23
CA SER A 330 -45.73 -40.94 -9.14
C SER A 330 -46.69 -41.33 -8.03
N ALA A 331 -46.23 -42.13 -7.07
CA ALA A 331 -46.82 -42.13 -5.75
C ALA A 331 -46.51 -40.75 -5.14
N SER A 332 -47.55 -40.00 -4.79
CA SER A 332 -47.44 -38.70 -4.14
C SER A 332 -46.71 -38.85 -2.80
N VAL A 333 -45.41 -38.60 -2.79
CA VAL A 333 -44.64 -38.42 -1.56
C VAL A 333 -45.12 -37.10 -0.98
N GLY A 334 -45.91 -37.19 0.09
CA GLY A 334 -46.39 -36.04 0.85
C GLY A 334 -45.21 -35.12 1.20
N ALA A 335 -45.47 -33.82 1.11
CA ALA A 335 -44.49 -32.77 1.37
C ALA A 335 -43.73 -33.03 2.69
N THR A 336 -42.50 -33.50 2.59
CA THR A 336 -41.56 -33.46 3.70
C THR A 336 -41.20 -32.00 3.90
N ALA A 337 -41.76 -31.41 4.95
CA ALA A 337 -41.37 -30.10 5.43
C ALA A 337 -39.83 -30.04 5.55
N PRO A 338 -39.19 -28.93 5.15
CA PRO A 338 -37.75 -28.79 5.35
C PRO A 338 -37.46 -28.91 6.85
N LEU A 339 -36.64 -29.88 7.21
CA LEU A 339 -36.07 -29.98 8.56
C LEU A 339 -35.37 -28.66 8.85
N LYS A 340 -35.98 -27.82 9.68
CA LYS A 340 -35.27 -26.75 10.38
C LYS A 340 -34.18 -27.44 11.19
N VAL A 341 -32.94 -27.34 10.72
CA VAL A 341 -31.79 -27.51 11.60
C VAL A 341 -31.84 -26.30 12.53
N GLU A 342 -32.54 -26.45 13.66
CA GLU A 342 -32.33 -25.56 14.79
C GLU A 342 -30.90 -25.77 15.25
N THR A 343 -30.03 -24.85 14.88
CA THR A 343 -28.71 -24.74 15.46
C THR A 343 -28.92 -24.42 16.93
N GLU A 344 -28.97 -25.45 17.78
CA GLU A 344 -28.95 -25.24 19.23
C GLU A 344 -27.76 -24.34 19.55
N ALA A 345 -28.04 -23.17 20.13
CA ALA A 345 -27.02 -22.21 20.50
C ALA A 345 -26.11 -22.86 21.53
N ARG A 346 -24.91 -23.28 21.10
CA ARG A 346 -23.90 -23.89 21.95
C ARG A 346 -23.69 -23.01 23.18
N SER A 347 -24.01 -23.55 24.35
CA SER A 347 -23.82 -22.84 25.62
C SER A 347 -22.37 -22.93 26.04
N PHE A 348 -21.77 -21.78 26.37
CA PHE A 348 -20.42 -21.70 26.90
C PHE A 348 -20.46 -21.56 28.42
N ALA A 349 -19.67 -22.36 29.14
CA ALA A 349 -19.52 -22.21 30.57
C ALA A 349 -18.77 -20.90 30.88
N LYS A 350 -19.20 -20.23 31.96
CA LYS A 350 -18.61 -18.96 32.38
C LYS A 350 -17.23 -19.17 32.98
N GLY A 351 -16.29 -18.29 32.68
CA GLY A 351 -14.96 -18.31 33.27
C GLY A 351 -14.16 -17.03 33.00
N SER A 352 -12.86 -17.06 33.29
CA SER A 352 -11.95 -15.91 33.18
C SER A 352 -11.05 -15.95 31.93
N TRP A 353 -11.35 -16.84 30.98
CA TRP A 353 -10.55 -17.03 29.77
C TRP A 353 -11.13 -16.28 28.58
N TYR A 354 -10.21 -15.84 27.72
CA TYR A 354 -10.46 -15.04 26.54
C TYR A 354 -9.80 -15.69 25.34
N VAL A 355 -10.53 -15.79 24.25
CA VAL A 355 -10.01 -16.19 22.94
C VAL A 355 -9.71 -14.91 22.16
N GLN A 356 -8.43 -14.57 22.01
CA GLN A 356 -7.99 -13.44 21.22
C GLN A 356 -7.91 -13.82 19.75
N LEU A 357 -8.66 -13.11 18.90
CA LEU A 357 -8.73 -13.33 17.46
C LEU A 357 -7.68 -12.53 16.68
N GLY A 358 -7.20 -11.42 17.25
CA GLY A 358 -6.18 -10.59 16.64
C GLY A 358 -5.86 -9.33 17.43
N ALA A 359 -4.86 -8.60 16.94
CA ALA A 359 -4.51 -7.26 17.38
C ALA A 359 -4.40 -6.38 16.13
N TYR A 360 -5.14 -5.28 16.11
CA TYR A 360 -5.28 -4.41 14.95
C TYR A 360 -4.82 -3.00 15.34
N ASP A 361 -4.30 -2.24 14.39
CA ASP A 361 -3.84 -0.86 14.65
C ASP A 361 -4.98 0.08 15.07
N ARG A 362 -6.20 -0.15 14.58
CA ARG A 362 -7.39 0.67 14.88
C ARG A 362 -8.62 -0.16 15.21
N ILE A 363 -9.57 0.48 15.89
CA ILE A 363 -10.82 -0.16 16.31
C ILE A 363 -11.75 -0.49 15.13
N GLY A 364 -11.74 0.32 14.06
CA GLY A 364 -12.51 0.06 12.84
C GLY A 364 -12.08 -1.24 12.16
N VAL A 365 -10.78 -1.46 12.02
CA VAL A 365 -10.22 -2.71 11.48
C VAL A 365 -10.55 -3.91 12.36
N ALA A 366 -10.53 -3.76 13.69
CA ALA A 366 -10.95 -4.80 14.61
C ALA A 366 -12.42 -5.18 14.42
N ARG A 367 -13.30 -4.20 14.17
CA ARG A 367 -14.72 -4.44 13.88
C ARG A 367 -14.92 -5.16 12.54
N ASP A 368 -14.24 -4.73 11.49
CA ASP A 368 -14.39 -5.36 10.18
C ASP A 368 -13.80 -6.79 10.19
N ALA A 369 -12.71 -7.00 10.94
CA ALA A 369 -12.16 -8.32 11.19
C ALA A 369 -13.10 -9.22 12.00
N TRP A 370 -13.85 -8.67 12.97
CA TRP A 370 -14.92 -9.39 13.67
C TRP A 370 -16.03 -9.83 12.69
N GLY A 371 -16.46 -8.94 11.79
CA GLY A 371 -17.44 -9.26 10.76
C GLY A 371 -16.99 -10.40 9.83
N ARG A 372 -15.71 -10.43 9.44
CA ARG A 372 -15.11 -11.54 8.68
C ARG A 372 -15.03 -12.83 9.52
N ALA A 373 -14.70 -12.72 10.81
CA ALA A 373 -14.59 -13.87 11.69
C ALA A 373 -15.94 -14.57 11.89
N ILE A 374 -17.04 -13.83 12.08
CA ILE A 374 -18.39 -14.41 12.18
C ILE A 374 -18.80 -15.14 10.90
N LYS A 375 -18.53 -14.57 9.72
CA LYS A 375 -18.86 -15.22 8.45
C LYS A 375 -18.16 -16.57 8.26
N ARG A 376 -16.98 -16.71 8.84
CA ARG A 376 -16.15 -17.91 8.72
C ARG A 376 -16.44 -18.93 9.81
N THR A 377 -16.67 -18.47 11.04
CA THR A 377 -16.99 -19.29 12.22
C THR A 377 -18.31 -18.80 12.81
N PRO A 378 -19.46 -19.34 12.37
CA PRO A 378 -20.79 -18.87 12.76
C PRO A 378 -21.05 -18.88 14.27
N THR A 379 -20.39 -19.77 15.00
CA THR A 379 -20.45 -19.86 16.47
C THR A 379 -20.03 -18.56 17.17
N LEU A 380 -19.22 -17.71 16.53
CA LEU A 380 -18.86 -16.40 17.06
C LEU A 380 -20.04 -15.41 17.09
N ALA A 381 -21.08 -15.63 16.28
CA ALA A 381 -22.24 -14.72 16.21
C ALA A 381 -23.03 -14.66 17.52
N SER A 382 -23.02 -15.74 18.31
CA SER A 382 -23.72 -15.80 19.60
C SER A 382 -22.91 -15.20 20.75
N LEU A 383 -21.65 -14.83 20.51
CA LEU A 383 -20.73 -14.32 21.52
C LEU A 383 -20.56 -12.81 21.43
N THR A 384 -20.30 -12.17 22.58
CA THR A 384 -20.05 -10.73 22.64
C THR A 384 -18.56 -10.44 22.49
N PRO A 385 -18.13 -9.68 21.46
CA PRO A 385 -16.72 -9.33 21.32
C PRO A 385 -16.30 -8.29 22.35
N ALA A 386 -15.10 -8.48 22.89
CA ALA A 386 -14.40 -7.58 23.78
C ALA A 386 -13.18 -6.98 23.08
N SER A 387 -12.77 -5.80 23.56
CA SER A 387 -11.53 -5.16 23.10
C SER A 387 -10.71 -4.64 24.27
N ALA A 388 -9.40 -4.66 24.09
CA ALA A 388 -8.43 -4.04 24.99
C ALA A 388 -7.40 -3.27 24.17
N SER A 389 -7.11 -2.03 24.57
CA SER A 389 -5.99 -1.27 24.01
C SER A 389 -4.68 -1.72 24.65
N VAL A 390 -3.68 -2.03 23.83
CA VAL A 390 -2.34 -2.40 24.30
C VAL A 390 -1.28 -1.61 23.56
N SER A 391 -0.33 -1.07 24.32
CA SER A 391 0.85 -0.40 23.79
C SER A 391 2.04 -1.34 23.83
N THR A 392 2.77 -1.44 22.72
CA THR A 392 4.00 -2.22 22.58
C THR A 392 5.10 -1.34 21.98
N ARG A 393 6.34 -1.83 21.91
CA ARG A 393 7.43 -1.12 21.22
C ARG A 393 7.13 -0.88 19.73
N ALA A 394 6.27 -1.70 19.12
CA ALA A 394 5.84 -1.59 17.73
C ALA A 394 4.62 -0.66 17.51
N GLY A 395 4.07 -0.08 18.58
CA GLY A 395 2.92 0.84 18.49
C GLY A 395 1.74 0.42 19.36
N ARG A 396 0.63 1.16 19.19
CA ARG A 396 -0.63 0.95 19.91
C ARG A 396 -1.56 0.09 19.07
N PHE A 397 -2.11 -0.96 19.68
CA PHE A 397 -3.01 -1.90 19.02
C PHE A 397 -4.30 -2.08 19.83
N GLN A 398 -5.40 -2.30 19.12
CA GLN A 398 -6.68 -2.75 19.62
C GLN A 398 -6.77 -4.27 19.47
N ARG A 399 -6.78 -4.98 20.60
CA ARG A 399 -7.00 -6.42 20.63
C ARG A 399 -8.49 -6.70 20.44
N LEU A 400 -8.80 -7.71 19.63
CA LEU A 400 -10.14 -8.27 19.48
C LEU A 400 -10.15 -9.64 20.16
N SER A 401 -11.04 -9.81 21.14
CA SER A 401 -11.17 -11.04 21.90
C SER A 401 -12.63 -11.39 22.16
N VAL A 402 -12.89 -12.64 22.53
CA VAL A 402 -14.18 -13.09 23.08
C VAL A 402 -13.90 -13.66 24.45
N GLY A 403 -14.61 -13.16 25.46
CA GLY A 403 -14.28 -13.39 26.86
C GLY A 403 -15.40 -14.02 27.67
N GLY A 404 -15.10 -14.29 28.94
CA GLY A 404 -16.06 -14.83 29.88
C GLY A 404 -16.22 -16.35 29.78
N LEU A 405 -15.25 -17.04 29.19
CA LEU A 405 -15.32 -18.48 28.90
C LEU A 405 -14.56 -19.29 29.95
N ALA A 406 -15.02 -20.50 30.23
CA ALA A 406 -14.22 -21.53 30.90
C ALA A 406 -13.03 -21.91 30.01
N ARG A 407 -11.94 -22.39 30.61
CA ARG A 407 -10.71 -22.70 29.87
C ARG A 407 -10.94 -23.72 28.75
N ALA A 408 -11.62 -24.82 29.07
CA ALA A 408 -11.91 -25.90 28.13
C ALA A 408 -12.72 -25.40 26.93
N ASP A 409 -13.69 -24.50 27.18
CA ASP A 409 -14.52 -23.89 26.14
C ASP A 409 -13.74 -22.88 25.28
N ALA A 410 -12.86 -22.09 25.88
CA ALA A 410 -11.98 -21.19 25.15
C ALA A 410 -11.02 -21.96 24.23
N ASP A 411 -10.47 -23.09 24.72
CA ASP A 411 -9.61 -23.97 23.93
C ASP A 411 -10.38 -24.70 22.82
N ALA A 412 -11.61 -25.13 23.08
CA ALA A 412 -12.48 -25.71 22.06
C ALA A 412 -12.84 -24.70 20.96
N LEU A 413 -13.27 -23.49 21.35
CA LEU A 413 -13.58 -22.41 20.44
C LEU A 413 -12.36 -22.02 19.59
N CYS A 414 -11.18 -21.93 20.19
CA CYS A 414 -9.97 -21.61 19.45
C CYS A 414 -9.58 -22.72 18.45
N ARG A 415 -9.76 -24.01 18.80
CA ARG A 415 -9.57 -25.11 17.83
C ARG A 415 -10.53 -25.02 16.66
N GLU A 416 -11.81 -24.72 16.91
CA GLU A 416 -12.83 -24.51 15.87
C GLU A 416 -12.44 -23.36 14.94
N ILE A 417 -12.10 -22.19 15.50
CA ILE A 417 -11.65 -21.03 14.71
C ILE A 417 -10.45 -21.38 13.83
N ARG A 418 -9.47 -22.16 14.35
CA ARG A 418 -8.32 -22.60 13.55
C ARG A 418 -8.71 -23.59 12.45
N GLY A 419 -9.65 -24.50 12.75
CA GLY A 419 -10.21 -25.44 11.78
C GLY A 419 -10.89 -24.73 10.60
N ASP A 420 -11.59 -23.63 10.88
CA ASP A 420 -12.21 -22.81 9.84
C ASP A 420 -11.21 -21.89 9.10
N GLY A 421 -9.90 -22.04 9.32
CA GLY A 421 -8.84 -21.24 8.68
C GLY A 421 -8.49 -19.93 9.41
N GLY A 422 -8.91 -19.81 10.67
CA GLY A 422 -8.66 -18.67 11.54
C GLY A 422 -7.41 -18.73 12.41
N ARG A 423 -7.12 -17.58 13.02
CA ARG A 423 -6.05 -17.45 14.00
C ARG A 423 -6.67 -17.06 15.32
N CYS A 424 -6.22 -17.71 16.39
CA CYS A 424 -6.64 -17.40 17.73
C CYS A 424 -5.58 -17.83 18.74
N PHE A 425 -5.64 -17.21 19.91
CA PHE A 425 -4.80 -17.53 21.06
C PHE A 425 -5.62 -17.38 22.36
N VAL A 426 -5.51 -18.34 23.27
CA VAL A 426 -6.26 -18.39 24.52
C VAL A 426 -5.43 -17.79 25.65
N ARG A 427 -6.01 -16.88 26.44
CA ARG A 427 -5.34 -16.22 27.57
C ARG A 427 -6.31 -15.82 28.67
N SER A 428 -5.77 -15.44 29.82
CA SER A 428 -6.52 -14.74 30.87
C SER A 428 -6.81 -13.29 30.48
N GLY A 429 -7.82 -12.69 31.12
CA GLY A 429 -8.25 -11.32 30.85
C GLY A 429 -7.14 -10.28 31.07
N ALA A 430 -7.05 -9.30 30.17
CA ALA A 430 -6.03 -8.24 30.20
C ALA A 430 -6.69 -6.86 30.02
N GLY A 431 -7.73 -6.58 30.81
CA GLY A 431 -8.51 -5.34 30.71
C GLY A 431 -9.48 -5.29 29.53
N ASP A 432 -9.79 -6.45 28.94
CA ASP A 432 -10.78 -6.59 27.86
C ASP A 432 -12.17 -6.18 28.34
N LYS A 433 -12.77 -5.19 27.67
CA LYS A 433 -14.14 -4.73 27.93
C LYS A 433 -15.04 -5.06 26.74
N PRO A 434 -16.31 -5.45 26.97
CA PRO A 434 -17.29 -5.60 25.90
C PRO A 434 -17.30 -4.36 25.01
N THR A 435 -17.25 -4.56 23.70
CA THR A 435 -17.22 -3.45 22.76
C THR A 435 -18.62 -2.86 22.56
N GLY A 436 -18.78 -1.57 22.82
CA GLY A 436 -20.06 -0.88 22.63
C GLY A 436 -20.56 -0.88 21.17
N TRP A 437 -19.66 -1.04 20.20
CA TRP A 437 -20.03 -1.13 18.78
C TRP A 437 -20.62 -2.49 18.37
N ALA A 438 -20.52 -3.52 19.20
CA ALA A 438 -21.05 -4.86 18.91
C ALA A 438 -22.43 -5.14 19.52
N GLN A 439 -22.98 -4.21 20.32
CA GLN A 439 -24.29 -4.40 20.98
C GLN A 439 -25.50 -4.17 20.05
N ARG A 440 -25.34 -4.08 18.73
CA ARG A 440 -26.43 -3.71 17.78
C ARG A 440 -26.85 -4.79 16.77
N THR A 441 -26.56 -6.05 17.01
CA THR A 441 -27.01 -7.16 16.12
C THR A 441 -27.86 -8.19 16.85
N ARG A 442 -28.82 -7.73 17.67
CA ARG A 442 -29.97 -8.56 18.02
C ARG A 442 -31.15 -8.18 17.17
#